data_AF-A0A5N6SY38-F1
#
_entry.id   AF-A0A5N6SY38-F1
#
_cell.length_a   1.000
_cell.length_b   1.000
_cell.length_c   1.000
_cell.angle_alpha   90.00
_cell.angle_beta   90.00
_cell.angle_gamma   90.00
#
_symmetry.space_group_name_H-M   'P 1'
#
loop_
_entity.id
_entity.type
_entity.pdbx_description
1 polymer ?
#
loop_
_entity_poly.entity_id
_entity_poly.type
_entity_poly.pdbx_seq_one_letter_code
_entity_poly.pdbx_strand_id
1 'polypeptide(L)'
;MIRRPGEDWTGITDPACRKRLQNKLNQRALRARKRVQKRVHMVQQQMKNDRDRVEGRRYALILPRHDPATQGPQKRLLPQPSTLSEAVAMMTCFNITAYKSYYAADPCLDHLLTLSKFNVLRAFVDNMTVLGWSMQAMEDDNARSLFTGHDTPPHDHHHQVEKGKSSYPPSLLPTTTQRSIPHHPWLDCFPYPRMRDNLINAPTDFNDCELCTDMMDPANGDIGMMVWGAPWLPQSWEVSELFVQKWSWVIEGCPELLISSNYWRATRGLKRLTVRSF
;
A
#
# COMPACT_ATOMS: atom_id res chain seq x y z
N MET A 1 -7.77 13.12 -26.24
CA MET A 1 -7.98 13.46 -24.82
C MET A 1 -9.47 13.58 -24.60
N ILE A 2 -10.11 12.55 -24.07
CA ILE A 2 -11.55 12.57 -23.79
C ILE A 2 -11.72 13.28 -22.44
N ARG A 3 -12.25 14.51 -22.45
CA ARG A 3 -12.60 15.27 -21.24
C ARG A 3 -13.92 14.72 -20.69
N ARG A 4 -13.97 14.34 -19.41
CA ARG A 4 -15.19 13.78 -18.79
C ARG A 4 -16.09 14.88 -18.20
N PRO A 5 -17.40 14.66 -18.08
CA PRO A 5 -18.33 15.63 -17.50
C PRO A 5 -17.97 15.85 -16.02
N GLY A 6 -17.68 17.10 -15.64
CA GLY A 6 -17.20 17.48 -14.29
C GLY A 6 -15.73 17.92 -14.22
N GLU A 7 -14.96 17.77 -15.31
CA GLU A 7 -13.56 18.22 -15.41
C GLU A 7 -13.40 19.55 -16.18
N ASP A 8 -14.51 20.16 -16.61
CA ASP A 8 -14.49 21.41 -17.37
C ASP A 8 -14.42 22.64 -16.45
N TRP A 9 -13.19 23.02 -16.10
CA TRP A 9 -12.93 24.23 -15.32
C TRP A 9 -13.17 25.52 -16.10
N THR A 10 -13.46 25.46 -17.41
CA THR A 10 -13.63 26.65 -18.25
C THR A 10 -14.91 27.44 -17.93
N GLY A 11 -15.88 26.82 -17.22
CA GLY A 11 -17.13 27.44 -16.76
C GLY A 11 -17.25 27.71 -15.25
N ILE A 12 -16.20 27.47 -14.44
CA ILE A 12 -16.24 27.69 -12.98
C ILE A 12 -15.80 29.13 -12.67
N THR A 13 -16.73 29.94 -12.13
CA THR A 13 -16.51 31.36 -11.75
C THR A 13 -15.79 31.54 -10.42
N ASP A 14 -15.85 30.56 -9.50
CA ASP A 14 -15.11 30.62 -8.23
C ASP A 14 -13.60 30.34 -8.41
N PRO A 15 -12.71 31.31 -8.12
CA PRO A 15 -11.26 31.15 -8.26
C PRO A 15 -10.68 30.03 -7.38
N ALA A 16 -11.23 29.80 -6.19
CA ALA A 16 -10.72 28.79 -5.26
C ALA A 16 -11.04 27.37 -5.73
N CYS A 17 -12.27 27.12 -6.17
CA CYS A 17 -12.69 25.85 -6.76
C CYS A 17 -11.92 25.53 -8.05
N ARG A 18 -11.74 26.53 -8.93
CA ARG A 18 -10.92 26.40 -10.16
C ARG A 18 -9.48 26.00 -9.85
N LYS A 19 -8.83 26.66 -8.88
CA LYS A 19 -7.45 26.36 -8.48
C LYS A 19 -7.32 24.96 -7.89
N ARG A 20 -8.28 24.50 -7.09
CA ARG A 20 -8.31 23.11 -6.56
C ARG A 20 -8.40 22.08 -7.68
N LEU A 21 -9.30 22.26 -8.64
CA LEU A 21 -9.48 21.34 -9.76
C LEU A 21 -8.24 21.31 -10.68
N GLN A 22 -7.64 22.49 -10.93
CA GLN A 22 -6.40 22.60 -11.69
C GLN A 22 -5.21 21.95 -10.97
N ASN A 23 -5.09 22.14 -9.65
CA ASN A 23 -4.07 21.47 -8.84
C ASN A 23 -4.25 19.95 -8.87
N LYS A 24 -5.48 19.45 -8.80
CA LYS A 24 -5.79 18.02 -8.89
C LYS A 24 -5.40 17.44 -10.26
N LEU A 25 -5.70 18.14 -11.36
CA LEU A 25 -5.29 17.77 -12.72
C LEU A 25 -3.77 17.82 -12.90
N ASN A 26 -3.12 18.85 -12.37
CA ASN A 26 -1.67 18.98 -12.41
C ASN A 26 -1.00 17.89 -11.58
N GLN A 27 -1.56 17.52 -10.42
CA GLN A 27 -1.13 16.37 -9.64
C GLN A 27 -1.31 15.06 -10.43
N ARG A 28 -2.43 14.87 -11.15
CA ARG A 28 -2.64 13.70 -12.03
C ARG A 28 -1.62 13.61 -13.16
N ALA A 29 -1.37 14.72 -13.85
CA ALA A 29 -0.35 14.80 -14.89
C ALA A 29 1.06 14.58 -14.33
N LEU A 30 1.34 15.12 -13.14
CA LEU A 30 2.58 14.90 -12.41
C LEU A 30 2.73 13.43 -11.99
N ARG A 31 1.67 12.77 -11.51
CA ARG A 31 1.63 11.35 -11.15
C ARG A 31 1.92 10.47 -12.37
N ALA A 32 1.27 10.73 -13.51
CA ALA A 32 1.52 10.02 -14.75
C ALA A 32 2.97 10.19 -15.24
N ARG A 33 3.50 11.42 -15.19
CA ARG A 33 4.90 11.71 -15.55
C ARG A 33 5.89 11.05 -14.58
N LYS A 34 5.65 11.12 -13.26
CA LYS A 34 6.47 10.47 -12.23
C LYS A 34 6.46 8.95 -12.36
N ARG A 35 5.33 8.31 -12.71
CA ARG A 35 5.25 6.85 -12.99
C ARG A 35 6.17 6.47 -14.16
N VAL A 36 6.13 7.23 -15.25
CA VAL A 36 7.03 7.02 -16.42
C VAL A 36 8.49 7.31 -16.06
N GLN A 37 8.75 8.38 -15.30
CA GLN A 37 10.10 8.78 -14.92
C GLN A 37 10.73 7.82 -13.91
N LYS A 38 9.95 7.28 -12.94
CA LYS A 38 10.37 6.18 -12.06
C LYS A 38 10.74 4.93 -12.88
N ARG A 39 9.96 4.59 -13.91
CA ARG A 39 10.26 3.46 -14.80
C ARG A 39 11.62 3.62 -15.48
N VAL A 40 11.93 4.83 -15.96
CA VAL A 40 13.22 5.14 -16.58
C VAL A 40 14.36 5.15 -15.54
N HIS A 41 14.13 5.76 -14.37
CA HIS A 41 15.15 5.91 -13.34
C HIS A 41 15.48 4.57 -12.64
N MET A 42 14.50 3.69 -12.43
CA MET A 42 14.72 2.34 -11.88
C MET A 42 15.56 1.48 -12.83
N VAL A 43 15.26 1.51 -14.14
CA VAL A 43 16.06 0.79 -15.14
C VAL A 43 17.51 1.31 -15.16
N GLN A 44 17.71 2.63 -15.01
CA GLN A 44 19.04 3.24 -14.96
C GLN A 44 19.79 2.98 -13.64
N GLN A 45 19.13 3.04 -12.48
CA GLN A 45 19.73 2.74 -11.18
C GLN A 45 20.08 1.26 -11.02
N GLN A 46 19.28 0.36 -11.60
CA GLN A 46 19.55 -1.07 -11.55
C GLN A 46 20.82 -1.42 -12.34
N MET A 47 21.05 -0.78 -13.50
CA MET A 47 22.31 -0.93 -14.26
C MET A 47 23.53 -0.34 -13.56
N LYS A 48 23.35 0.67 -12.69
CA LYS A 48 24.44 1.33 -11.96
C LYS A 48 24.80 0.60 -10.66
N ASN A 49 23.80 0.14 -9.91
CA ASN A 49 23.99 -0.57 -8.63
C ASN A 49 24.59 -1.98 -8.80
N ASP A 50 24.41 -2.63 -9.96
CA ASP A 50 25.08 -3.92 -10.25
C ASP A 50 26.59 -3.77 -10.50
N ARG A 51 27.09 -2.55 -10.81
CA ARG A 51 28.53 -2.28 -10.91
C ARG A 51 29.22 -2.02 -9.56
N ASP A 52 28.49 -1.52 -8.56
CA ASP A 52 29.08 -1.03 -7.30
C ASP A 52 28.89 -1.98 -6.08
N ARG A 53 28.18 -3.11 -6.20
CA ARG A 53 27.72 -3.94 -5.06
C ARG A 53 28.62 -5.10 -4.60
N VAL A 54 29.91 -5.12 -4.97
CA VAL A 54 30.81 -6.22 -4.53
C VAL A 54 31.32 -6.04 -3.09
N GLU A 55 31.24 -4.87 -2.46
CA GLU A 55 31.80 -4.68 -1.10
C GLU A 55 30.80 -4.11 -0.10
N GLY A 56 30.36 -4.97 0.82
CA GLY A 56 30.07 -4.57 2.21
C GLY A 56 28.63 -4.20 2.56
N ARG A 57 27.73 -5.19 2.69
CA ARG A 57 26.62 -5.13 3.68
C ARG A 57 26.32 -6.51 4.27
N ARG A 58 26.57 -6.67 5.57
CA ARG A 58 26.15 -7.81 6.39
C ARG A 58 24.75 -7.55 6.95
N TYR A 59 23.71 -7.86 6.18
CA TYR A 59 22.44 -8.28 6.76
C TYR A 59 22.41 -9.81 6.75
N ALA A 60 21.52 -10.41 7.55
CA ALA A 60 21.31 -11.85 7.54
C ALA A 60 20.86 -12.28 6.12
N LEU A 61 21.83 -12.71 5.31
CA LEU A 61 21.58 -13.43 4.09
C LEU A 61 20.94 -14.75 4.51
N ILE A 62 19.64 -14.90 4.26
CA ILE A 62 19.11 -16.25 4.09
C ILE A 62 19.76 -16.74 2.80
N LEU A 63 20.85 -17.48 2.94
CA LEU A 63 21.67 -17.98 1.83
C LEU A 63 20.77 -18.83 0.93
N PRO A 64 20.67 -18.54 -0.39
CA PRO A 64 20.19 -19.52 -1.34
C PRO A 64 21.13 -20.72 -1.29
N ARG A 65 20.57 -21.93 -1.28
CA ARG A 65 21.36 -23.15 -1.43
C ARG A 65 22.08 -23.06 -2.78
N HIS A 66 23.37 -23.33 -2.77
CA HIS A 66 24.14 -23.52 -3.99
C HIS A 66 23.70 -24.85 -4.60
N ASP A 67 22.83 -24.83 -5.62
CA ASP A 67 22.72 -25.99 -6.51
C ASP A 67 23.84 -25.91 -7.55
N PRO A 68 24.66 -26.97 -7.70
CA PRO A 68 25.66 -27.02 -8.74
C PRO A 68 24.93 -27.30 -10.07
N ALA A 69 25.25 -26.48 -11.06
CA ALA A 69 24.77 -26.51 -12.44
C ALA A 69 23.34 -26.00 -12.66
N THR A 70 23.19 -24.75 -13.11
CA THR A 70 23.02 -24.41 -14.54
C THR A 70 22.74 -22.90 -14.67
N GLN A 71 23.64 -22.18 -15.35
CA GLN A 71 23.48 -20.86 -15.99
C GLN A 71 22.94 -19.65 -15.17
N GLY A 72 23.87 -18.78 -14.75
CA GLY A 72 23.75 -17.30 -14.69
C GLY A 72 22.67 -16.65 -13.81
N PRO A 73 22.99 -15.67 -12.93
CA PRO A 73 22.00 -15.03 -12.09
C PRO A 73 21.21 -13.95 -12.86
N GLN A 74 20.30 -14.34 -13.74
CA GLN A 74 19.18 -13.46 -14.05
C GLN A 74 18.24 -13.48 -12.84
N LYS A 75 18.37 -12.49 -11.94
CA LYS A 75 17.27 -12.11 -11.06
C LYS A 75 16.05 -11.89 -11.96
N ARG A 76 15.13 -12.84 -12.02
CA ARG A 76 13.84 -12.63 -12.67
C ARG A 76 13.14 -11.52 -11.88
N LEU A 77 13.23 -10.29 -12.37
CA LEU A 77 12.35 -9.21 -11.98
C LEU A 77 10.93 -9.72 -12.24
N LEU A 78 10.22 -10.09 -11.18
CA LEU A 78 8.79 -10.34 -11.28
C LEU A 78 8.16 -9.05 -11.87
N PRO A 79 7.31 -9.16 -12.90
CA PRO A 79 6.64 -7.99 -13.45
C PRO A 79 5.85 -7.31 -12.34
N GLN A 80 6.04 -6.00 -12.15
CA GLN A 80 5.27 -5.25 -11.16
C GLN A 80 3.85 -4.99 -11.70
N PRO A 81 2.80 -5.25 -10.91
CA PRO A 81 1.43 -5.01 -11.33
C PRO A 81 1.19 -3.52 -11.53
N SER A 82 0.47 -3.19 -12.61
CA SER A 82 0.06 -1.83 -12.95
C SER A 82 -1.30 -1.43 -12.37
N THR A 83 -2.12 -2.42 -12.01
CA THR A 83 -3.46 -2.24 -11.41
C THR A 83 -3.66 -3.14 -10.19
N LEU A 84 -4.68 -2.85 -9.38
CA LEU A 84 -5.05 -3.68 -8.23
C LEU A 84 -5.55 -5.05 -8.69
N SER A 85 -6.36 -5.07 -9.75
CA SER A 85 -6.85 -6.30 -10.36
C SER A 85 -5.71 -7.20 -10.86
N GLU A 86 -4.68 -6.61 -11.47
CA GLU A 86 -3.49 -7.36 -11.91
C GLU A 86 -2.73 -7.92 -10.70
N ALA A 87 -2.55 -7.13 -9.65
CA ALA A 87 -1.89 -7.57 -8.42
C ALA A 87 -2.63 -8.74 -7.75
N VAL A 88 -3.95 -8.71 -7.71
CA VAL A 88 -4.79 -9.80 -7.16
C VAL A 88 -4.73 -11.06 -8.02
N ALA A 89 -4.71 -10.92 -9.35
CA ALA A 89 -4.53 -12.05 -10.26
C ALA A 89 -3.15 -12.70 -10.06
N MET A 90 -2.09 -11.88 -9.95
CA MET A 90 -0.74 -12.35 -9.65
C MET A 90 -0.67 -13.07 -8.30
N MET A 91 -1.31 -12.54 -7.25
CA MET A 91 -1.41 -13.19 -5.94
C MET A 91 -2.05 -14.57 -6.05
N THR A 92 -3.11 -14.70 -6.84
CA THR A 92 -3.83 -15.97 -7.04
C THR A 92 -2.95 -16.99 -7.75
N CYS A 93 -2.27 -16.60 -8.84
CA CYS A 93 -1.31 -17.45 -9.55
C CYS A 93 -0.13 -17.87 -8.67
N PHE A 94 0.39 -16.94 -7.87
CA PHE A 94 1.45 -17.22 -6.92
C PHE A 94 1.00 -18.23 -5.86
N ASN A 95 -0.19 -18.08 -5.29
CA ASN A 95 -0.72 -18.99 -4.27
C ASN A 95 -0.78 -20.44 -4.80
N ILE A 96 -1.25 -20.62 -6.04
CA ILE A 96 -1.28 -21.93 -6.71
C ILE A 96 0.14 -22.51 -6.84
N THR A 97 1.10 -21.70 -7.28
CA THR A 97 2.50 -22.12 -7.48
C THR A 97 3.18 -22.48 -6.16
N ALA A 98 3.04 -21.62 -5.14
CA ALA A 98 3.60 -21.83 -3.82
C ALA A 98 3.02 -23.09 -3.16
N TYR A 99 1.70 -23.31 -3.30
CA TYR A 99 1.03 -24.49 -2.77
C TYR A 99 1.52 -25.78 -3.44
N LYS A 100 1.64 -25.79 -4.78
CA LYS A 100 2.21 -26.95 -5.51
C LYS A 100 3.62 -27.28 -5.02
N SER A 101 4.45 -26.28 -4.83
CA SER A 101 5.83 -26.44 -4.38
C SER A 101 5.90 -26.97 -2.95
N TYR A 102 5.03 -26.47 -2.06
CA TYR A 102 4.89 -26.97 -0.69
C TYR A 102 4.50 -28.47 -0.66
N TYR A 103 3.51 -28.88 -1.46
CA TYR A 103 3.10 -30.28 -1.56
C TYR A 103 4.15 -31.19 -2.19
N ALA A 104 4.99 -30.64 -3.06
CA ALA A 104 6.16 -31.33 -3.61
C ALA A 104 7.35 -31.38 -2.64
N ALA A 105 7.21 -30.87 -1.40
CA ALA A 105 8.28 -30.72 -0.42
C ALA A 105 9.47 -29.88 -0.91
N ASP A 106 9.23 -28.94 -1.82
CA ASP A 106 10.23 -28.05 -2.43
C ASP A 106 9.87 -26.55 -2.25
N PRO A 107 9.73 -26.05 -1.00
CA PRO A 107 9.50 -24.62 -0.78
C PRO A 107 10.77 -23.80 -1.07
N CYS A 108 10.64 -22.75 -1.88
CA CYS A 108 11.74 -21.79 -2.13
C CYS A 108 11.62 -20.54 -1.24
N LEU A 109 12.77 -19.94 -0.88
CA LEU A 109 12.85 -18.67 -0.14
C LEU A 109 12.13 -17.51 -0.85
N ASP A 110 12.19 -17.49 -2.18
CA ASP A 110 11.51 -16.48 -2.99
C ASP A 110 9.99 -16.52 -2.79
N HIS A 111 9.43 -17.70 -2.45
CA HIS A 111 8.03 -17.81 -2.06
C HIS A 111 7.73 -17.04 -0.78
N LEU A 112 8.59 -17.09 0.24
CA LEU A 112 8.35 -16.39 1.50
C LEU A 112 8.37 -14.86 1.33
N LEU A 113 9.35 -14.35 0.58
CA LEU A 113 9.46 -12.92 0.28
C LEU A 113 8.25 -12.43 -0.50
N THR A 114 7.82 -13.20 -1.50
CA THR A 114 6.67 -12.86 -2.35
C THR A 114 5.35 -12.96 -1.58
N LEU A 115 5.20 -13.99 -0.73
CA LEU A 115 4.03 -14.18 0.13
C LEU A 115 3.85 -13.00 1.08
N SER A 116 4.93 -12.50 1.67
CA SER A 116 4.87 -11.37 2.60
C SER A 116 4.34 -10.09 1.94
N LYS A 117 4.68 -9.84 0.66
CA LYS A 117 4.12 -8.72 -0.13
C LYS A 117 2.63 -8.92 -0.39
N PHE A 118 2.25 -10.14 -0.75
CA PHE A 118 0.86 -10.48 -1.00
C PHE A 118 0.00 -10.49 0.27
N ASN A 119 0.58 -10.72 1.46
CA ASN A 119 -0.15 -10.60 2.72
C ASN A 119 -0.60 -9.16 2.97
N VAL A 120 0.23 -8.16 2.64
CA VAL A 120 -0.19 -6.75 2.72
C VAL A 120 -1.30 -6.46 1.72
N LEU A 121 -1.14 -6.87 0.46
CA LEU A 121 -2.17 -6.68 -0.56
C LEU A 121 -3.51 -7.30 -0.14
N ARG A 122 -3.47 -8.55 0.36
CA ARG A 122 -4.63 -9.28 0.87
C ARG A 122 -5.28 -8.55 2.04
N ALA A 123 -4.48 -8.06 2.98
CA ALA A 123 -4.97 -7.30 4.13
C ALA A 123 -5.78 -6.05 3.72
N PHE A 124 -5.30 -5.33 2.70
CA PHE A 124 -6.04 -4.21 2.14
C PHE A 124 -7.35 -4.67 1.51
N VAL A 125 -7.33 -5.65 0.60
CA VAL A 125 -8.53 -6.19 -0.06
C VAL A 125 -9.58 -6.69 0.94
N ASP A 126 -9.16 -7.38 1.99
CA ASP A 126 -10.03 -7.89 3.04
C ASP A 126 -10.70 -6.75 3.82
N ASN A 127 -9.91 -5.77 4.29
CA ASN A 127 -10.46 -4.61 5.01
C ASN A 127 -11.40 -3.78 4.11
N MET A 128 -11.10 -3.63 2.82
CA MET A 128 -11.98 -2.95 1.86
C MET A 128 -13.33 -3.65 1.70
N THR A 129 -13.28 -4.97 1.59
CA THR A 129 -14.50 -5.79 1.47
C THR A 129 -15.36 -5.66 2.72
N VAL A 130 -14.74 -5.65 3.91
CA VAL A 130 -15.43 -5.38 5.19
C VAL A 130 -16.06 -3.98 5.21
N LEU A 131 -15.44 -3.01 4.56
CA LEU A 131 -15.93 -1.62 4.45
C LEU A 131 -16.98 -1.42 3.34
N GLY A 132 -17.29 -2.45 2.55
CA GLY A 132 -18.29 -2.39 1.47
C GLY A 132 -17.78 -1.85 0.14
N TRP A 133 -16.46 -1.81 -0.07
CA TRP A 133 -15.86 -1.37 -1.33
C TRP A 133 -15.59 -2.53 -2.28
N SER A 134 -15.87 -2.32 -3.57
CA SER A 134 -15.43 -3.24 -4.63
C SER A 134 -14.01 -2.88 -5.10
N MET A 135 -13.26 -3.87 -5.60
CA MET A 135 -11.91 -3.64 -6.13
C MET A 135 -11.88 -2.61 -7.28
N GLN A 136 -12.90 -2.62 -8.14
CA GLN A 136 -13.01 -1.74 -9.30
C GLN A 136 -13.23 -0.28 -8.90
N ALA A 137 -14.07 -0.04 -7.90
CA ALA A 137 -14.34 1.30 -7.39
C ALA A 137 -13.08 1.95 -6.79
N MET A 138 -12.07 1.14 -6.47
CA MET A 138 -10.87 1.57 -5.79
C MET A 138 -9.70 1.94 -6.70
N GLU A 139 -9.75 1.48 -7.95
CA GLU A 139 -8.79 1.90 -8.98
C GLU A 139 -9.11 3.29 -9.53
N ASP A 140 -10.28 3.86 -9.19
CA ASP A 140 -10.64 5.23 -9.53
C ASP A 140 -9.94 6.22 -8.60
N ASP A 141 -8.94 6.94 -9.13
CA ASP A 141 -8.25 8.04 -8.44
C ASP A 141 -9.21 9.13 -7.89
N ASN A 142 -10.47 9.17 -8.33
CA ASN A 142 -11.51 10.09 -7.85
C ASN A 142 -12.49 9.49 -6.85
N ALA A 143 -12.35 8.21 -6.48
CA ALA A 143 -13.18 7.58 -5.48
C ALA A 143 -13.14 8.37 -4.15
N ARG A 144 -14.29 8.42 -3.47
CA ARG A 144 -14.45 9.13 -2.19
C ARG A 144 -14.98 8.16 -1.17
N SER A 145 -14.40 8.16 0.03
CA SER A 145 -14.82 7.30 1.13
C SER A 145 -16.33 7.45 1.42
N LEU A 146 -16.99 6.32 1.72
CA LEU A 146 -18.39 6.28 2.16
C LEU A 146 -18.56 6.97 3.52
N PHE A 147 -17.48 7.20 4.25
CA PHE A 147 -17.50 7.87 5.54
C PHE A 147 -17.62 9.39 5.43
N THR A 148 -17.27 9.98 4.29
CA THR A 148 -17.33 11.43 4.10
C THR A 148 -18.63 11.85 3.42
N GLY A 149 -19.45 12.64 4.11
CA GLY A 149 -20.59 13.37 3.54
C GLY A 149 -21.80 12.49 3.25
N HIS A 150 -22.89 12.73 3.97
CA HIS A 150 -24.17 12.04 3.76
C HIS A 150 -25.05 12.69 2.67
N ASP A 151 -24.48 13.55 1.82
CA ASP A 151 -25.22 14.40 0.87
C ASP A 151 -24.89 14.08 -0.60
N THR A 152 -25.17 12.86 -1.06
CA THR A 152 -25.39 12.60 -2.50
C THR A 152 -26.89 12.55 -2.78
N PRO A 153 -27.42 13.36 -3.71
CA PRO A 153 -28.80 13.21 -4.19
C PRO A 153 -29.02 11.80 -4.76
N PRO A 154 -30.23 11.26 -4.67
CA PRO A 154 -30.55 9.90 -5.10
C PRO A 154 -30.71 9.88 -6.62
N HIS A 155 -29.62 9.75 -7.37
CA HIS A 155 -29.70 9.28 -8.74
C HIS A 155 -28.63 8.22 -8.98
N ASP A 156 -29.12 7.01 -9.20
CA ASP A 156 -28.43 5.85 -9.79
C ASP A 156 -27.45 5.05 -8.91
N HIS A 157 -27.89 4.70 -7.70
CA HIS A 157 -27.32 3.56 -6.98
C HIS A 157 -28.36 2.45 -6.78
N HIS A 158 -28.56 1.65 -7.83
CA HIS A 158 -28.94 0.26 -7.69
C HIS A 158 -27.81 -0.52 -6.99
N HIS A 159 -27.56 -0.24 -5.71
CA HIS A 159 -26.86 -1.07 -4.73
C HIS A 159 -27.10 -0.47 -3.33
N GLN A 160 -28.36 -0.18 -2.99
CA GLN A 160 -28.76 -0.13 -1.59
C GLN A 160 -28.62 -1.54 -1.03
N VAL A 161 -27.50 -1.80 -0.35
CA VAL A 161 -27.42 -2.86 0.63
C VAL A 161 -28.16 -2.36 1.87
N GLU A 162 -29.49 -2.38 1.83
CA GLU A 162 -30.24 -2.62 3.05
C GLU A 162 -30.05 -4.10 3.42
N LYS A 163 -29.03 -4.43 4.21
CA LYS A 163 -28.95 -5.74 4.88
C LYS A 163 -27.95 -5.75 6.04
N GLY A 164 -28.51 -5.55 7.23
CA GLY A 164 -27.88 -5.84 8.52
C GLY A 164 -26.91 -4.74 8.98
N LYS A 165 -26.97 -4.38 10.26
CA LYS A 165 -25.89 -3.63 10.91
C LYS A 165 -24.60 -4.43 10.78
N SER A 166 -23.84 -4.28 9.70
CA SER A 166 -22.44 -4.70 9.67
C SER A 166 -21.73 -3.77 10.64
N SER A 167 -21.64 -4.19 11.89
CA SER A 167 -20.78 -3.52 12.85
C SER A 167 -19.36 -3.69 12.32
N TYR A 168 -18.81 -2.62 11.76
CA TYR A 168 -17.40 -2.59 11.41
C TYR A 168 -16.57 -3.00 12.64
N PRO A 169 -15.44 -3.71 12.45
CA PRO A 169 -14.48 -3.91 13.53
C PRO A 169 -14.15 -2.56 14.20
N PRO A 170 -14.01 -2.50 15.54
CA PRO A 170 -13.79 -1.24 16.24
C PRO A 170 -12.63 -0.40 15.70
N SER A 171 -11.56 -1.08 15.26
CA SER A 171 -10.35 -0.50 14.65
C SER A 171 -10.58 0.14 13.27
N LEU A 172 -11.66 -0.21 12.58
CA LEU A 172 -12.05 0.31 11.26
C LEU A 172 -13.23 1.29 11.33
N LEU A 173 -13.73 1.61 12.53
CA LEU A 173 -14.73 2.67 12.68
C LEU A 173 -14.16 4.01 12.18
N PRO A 174 -14.99 4.84 11.52
CA PRO A 174 -14.54 6.13 11.00
C PRO A 174 -14.29 7.14 12.11
N THR A 175 -13.17 7.86 11.99
CA THR A 175 -12.82 9.00 12.86
C THR A 175 -13.62 10.24 12.51
N THR A 176 -13.58 11.25 13.39
CA THR A 176 -14.13 12.57 13.10
C THR A 176 -13.49 13.18 11.85
N THR A 177 -12.17 13.04 11.69
CA THR A 177 -11.43 13.54 10.53
C THR A 177 -11.91 12.90 9.23
N GLN A 178 -12.10 11.58 9.19
CA GLN A 178 -12.63 10.88 8.01
C GLN A 178 -14.04 11.34 7.63
N ARG A 179 -14.89 11.63 8.63
CA ARG A 179 -16.25 12.13 8.39
C ARG A 179 -16.26 13.55 7.84
N SER A 180 -15.31 14.38 8.25
CA SER A 180 -15.27 15.80 7.90
C SER A 180 -14.47 16.12 6.63
N ILE A 181 -13.43 15.35 6.32
CA ILE A 181 -12.50 15.67 5.23
C ILE A 181 -12.66 14.64 4.10
N PRO A 182 -13.02 15.05 2.88
CA PRO A 182 -13.08 14.13 1.75
C PRO A 182 -11.71 13.51 1.43
N HIS A 183 -11.68 12.18 1.37
CA HIS A 183 -10.46 11.41 1.17
C HIS A 183 -10.74 10.14 0.34
N HIS A 184 -9.66 9.52 -0.15
CA HIS A 184 -9.77 8.30 -0.95
C HIS A 184 -10.00 7.07 -0.04
N PRO A 185 -10.89 6.12 -0.41
CA PRO A 185 -11.25 4.96 0.42
C PRO A 185 -10.09 4.06 0.86
N TRP A 186 -9.01 3.99 0.08
CA TRP A 186 -7.81 3.19 0.41
C TRP A 186 -7.23 3.54 1.79
N LEU A 187 -7.39 4.78 2.25
CA LEU A 187 -6.95 5.22 3.58
C LEU A 187 -7.75 4.57 4.71
N ASP A 188 -9.00 4.20 4.46
CA ASP A 188 -9.88 3.58 5.48
C ASP A 188 -9.44 2.18 5.87
N CYS A 189 -8.52 1.58 5.10
CA CYS A 189 -8.11 0.19 5.23
C CYS A 189 -7.08 -0.03 6.35
N PHE A 190 -6.51 1.04 6.91
CA PHE A 190 -5.60 0.93 8.05
C PHE A 190 -6.37 0.77 9.35
N PRO A 191 -6.08 -0.25 10.18
CA PRO A 191 -6.76 -0.46 11.47
C PRO A 191 -6.27 0.49 12.58
N TYR A 192 -5.75 1.67 12.20
CA TYR A 192 -5.12 2.64 13.10
C TYR A 192 -5.79 4.01 12.91
N PRO A 193 -6.74 4.39 13.78
CA PRO A 193 -7.44 5.67 13.67
C PRO A 193 -6.50 6.87 13.50
N ARG A 194 -5.45 6.94 14.31
CA ARG A 194 -4.48 8.05 14.25
C ARG A 194 -3.68 8.08 12.95
N MET A 195 -3.23 6.92 12.45
CA MET A 195 -2.51 6.82 11.18
C MET A 195 -3.38 7.31 10.01
N ARG A 196 -4.68 6.96 10.02
CA ARG A 196 -5.65 7.44 9.02
C ARG A 196 -5.77 8.96 9.07
N ASP A 197 -5.93 9.52 10.27
CA ASP A 197 -6.01 10.97 10.46
C ASP A 197 -4.74 11.68 9.98
N ASN A 198 -3.55 11.14 10.27
CA ASN A 198 -2.27 11.68 9.80
C ASN A 198 -2.20 11.71 8.27
N LEU A 199 -2.61 10.62 7.61
CA LEU A 199 -2.61 10.52 6.15
C LEU A 199 -3.64 11.44 5.48
N ILE A 200 -4.81 11.62 6.08
CA ILE A 200 -5.85 12.53 5.58
C ILE A 200 -5.41 13.99 5.70
N ASN A 201 -4.70 14.33 6.78
CA ASN A 201 -4.14 15.66 7.00
C ASN A 201 -2.75 15.85 6.37
N ALA A 202 -2.27 14.90 5.58
CA ALA A 202 -0.95 14.96 4.98
C ALA A 202 -0.78 16.21 4.10
N PRO A 203 0.44 16.76 3.99
CA PRO A 203 0.74 17.88 3.10
C PRO A 203 0.28 17.60 1.66
N THR A 204 -0.15 18.63 0.93
CA THR A 204 -0.70 18.46 -0.43
C THR A 204 0.29 17.90 -1.45
N ASP A 205 1.59 18.01 -1.18
CA ASP A 205 2.69 17.48 -1.98
C ASP A 205 3.14 16.07 -1.56
N PHE A 206 2.52 15.48 -0.53
CA PHE A 206 2.72 14.10 -0.15
C PHE A 206 2.49 13.14 -1.33
N ASN A 207 3.40 12.18 -1.45
CA ASN A 207 3.43 11.23 -2.55
C ASN A 207 2.85 9.87 -2.09
N ASP A 208 1.53 9.73 -2.20
CA ASP A 208 0.79 8.50 -1.90
C ASP A 208 1.34 7.25 -2.63
N CYS A 209 1.77 7.42 -3.88
CA CYS A 209 2.37 6.36 -4.69
C CYS A 209 3.72 5.88 -4.12
N GLU A 210 4.48 6.77 -3.49
CA GLU A 210 5.76 6.41 -2.86
C GLU A 210 5.56 5.64 -1.57
N LEU A 211 4.62 6.07 -0.73
CA LEU A 211 4.23 5.32 0.46
C LEU A 211 3.74 3.91 0.08
N CYS A 212 2.88 3.80 -0.93
CA CYS A 212 2.38 2.53 -1.44
C CYS A 212 3.53 1.61 -1.91
N THR A 213 4.51 2.16 -2.64
CA THR A 213 5.70 1.41 -3.07
C THR A 213 6.49 0.92 -1.86
N ASP A 214 6.80 1.80 -0.91
CA ASP A 214 7.65 1.45 0.23
C ASP A 214 6.97 0.47 1.20
N MET A 215 5.64 0.48 1.25
CA MET A 215 4.85 -0.44 2.06
C MET A 215 4.91 -1.87 1.51
N MET A 216 4.76 -2.06 0.18
CA MET A 216 4.61 -3.37 -0.45
C MET A 216 5.88 -3.92 -1.11
N ASP A 217 6.70 -3.07 -1.73
CA ASP A 217 7.85 -3.49 -2.55
C ASP A 217 8.90 -2.37 -2.67
N PRO A 218 9.55 -1.94 -1.57
CA PRO A 218 10.67 -1.01 -1.65
C PRO A 218 11.77 -1.63 -2.52
N ALA A 219 12.36 -0.84 -3.41
CA ALA A 219 13.31 -1.24 -4.47
C ALA A 219 14.55 -2.03 -3.99
N ASN A 220 14.75 -2.14 -2.68
CA ASN A 220 15.85 -2.86 -2.04
C ASN A 220 15.52 -4.32 -1.70
N GLY A 221 14.27 -4.78 -1.88
CA GLY A 221 13.82 -6.14 -1.61
C GLY A 221 13.32 -6.40 -0.18
N ASP A 222 13.30 -5.38 0.67
CA ASP A 222 12.63 -5.42 1.98
C ASP A 222 11.12 -5.19 1.81
N ILE A 223 10.34 -5.28 2.88
CA ILE A 223 8.91 -4.97 2.87
C ILE A 223 8.67 -3.92 3.96
N GLY A 224 7.99 -2.82 3.61
CA GLY A 224 7.73 -1.72 4.56
C GLY A 224 6.81 -2.13 5.69
N MET A 225 5.81 -2.96 5.38
CA MET A 225 4.85 -3.48 6.34
C MET A 225 4.66 -4.99 6.19
N MET A 226 4.39 -5.68 7.28
CA MET A 226 4.04 -7.10 7.30
C MET A 226 2.71 -7.28 8.02
N VAL A 227 1.93 -8.27 7.56
CA VAL A 227 0.65 -8.65 8.19
C VAL A 227 0.71 -10.13 8.53
N TRP A 228 0.59 -10.43 9.83
CA TRP A 228 0.76 -11.75 10.44
C TRP A 228 -0.55 -12.47 10.75
N GLY A 229 -1.68 -11.76 10.65
CA GLY A 229 -2.98 -12.26 11.10
C GLY A 229 -4.13 -11.48 10.47
N ALA A 230 -5.27 -11.44 11.18
CA ALA A 230 -6.46 -10.76 10.67
C ALA A 230 -6.20 -9.25 10.47
N PRO A 231 -6.54 -8.68 9.30
CA PRO A 231 -6.07 -7.36 8.89
C PRO A 231 -6.77 -6.19 9.59
N TRP A 232 -7.94 -6.42 10.17
CA TRP A 232 -8.60 -5.44 11.02
C TRP A 232 -8.05 -5.42 12.46
N LEU A 233 -7.18 -6.36 12.87
CA LEU A 233 -6.56 -6.33 14.19
C LEU A 233 -5.24 -5.56 14.14
N PRO A 234 -5.08 -4.45 14.89
CA PRO A 234 -3.81 -3.72 14.98
C PRO A 234 -2.61 -4.62 15.30
N GLN A 235 -2.79 -5.59 16.20
CA GLN A 235 -1.74 -6.50 16.67
C GLN A 235 -1.21 -7.45 15.58
N SER A 236 -1.88 -7.52 14.44
CA SER A 236 -1.45 -8.33 13.29
C SER A 236 -0.44 -7.62 12.40
N TRP A 237 -0.21 -6.32 12.58
CA TRP A 237 0.64 -5.53 11.70
C TRP A 237 2.01 -5.25 12.31
N GLU A 238 3.02 -5.21 11.45
CA GLU A 238 4.38 -4.80 11.77
C GLU A 238 4.90 -3.83 10.71
N VAL A 239 5.64 -2.80 11.12
CA VAL A 239 6.43 -1.94 10.24
C VAL A 239 7.91 -2.30 10.30
N SER A 240 8.61 -2.15 9.17
CA SER A 240 10.06 -2.32 9.12
C SER A 240 10.81 -1.08 9.65
N GLU A 241 12.10 -1.25 9.93
CA GLU A 241 12.96 -0.15 10.36
C GLU A 241 13.07 0.96 9.30
N LEU A 242 13.14 0.58 8.02
CA LEU A 242 13.14 1.51 6.89
C LEU A 242 11.84 2.33 6.86
N PHE A 243 10.69 1.69 7.08
CA PHE A 243 9.40 2.37 7.12
C PHE A 243 9.37 3.38 8.27
N VAL A 244 9.82 2.99 9.46
CA VAL A 244 9.92 3.91 10.61
C VAL A 244 10.83 5.10 10.31
N GLN A 245 11.98 4.88 9.67
CA GLN A 245 12.93 5.97 9.37
C GLN A 245 12.38 6.99 8.37
N LYS A 246 11.59 6.54 7.38
CA LYS A 246 11.10 7.39 6.29
C LYS A 246 9.70 7.96 6.53
N TRP A 247 8.83 7.17 7.14
CA TRP A 247 7.39 7.43 7.30
C TRP A 247 7.00 7.60 8.77
N SER A 248 7.93 8.05 9.63
CA SER A 248 7.66 8.23 11.06
C SER A 248 6.42 9.09 11.33
N TRP A 249 6.23 10.17 10.57
CA TRP A 249 5.09 11.08 10.71
C TRP A 249 3.73 10.38 10.42
N VAL A 250 3.72 9.37 9.55
CA VAL A 250 2.50 8.59 9.25
C VAL A 250 2.02 7.87 10.50
N ILE A 251 2.97 7.36 11.31
CA ILE A 251 2.70 6.55 12.50
C ILE A 251 2.84 7.36 13.80
N GLU A 252 2.95 8.68 13.70
CA GLU A 252 3.00 9.56 14.86
C GLU A 252 1.72 9.41 15.70
N GLY A 253 1.88 9.24 17.01
CA GLY A 253 0.75 8.99 17.92
C GLY A 253 0.11 7.60 17.79
N CYS A 254 0.75 6.63 17.13
CA CYS A 254 0.29 5.23 17.02
C CYS A 254 1.19 4.26 17.82
N PRO A 255 1.28 4.36 19.16
CA PRO A 255 2.16 3.51 19.97
C PRO A 255 1.86 2.01 19.81
N GLU A 256 0.61 1.65 19.57
CA GLU A 256 0.15 0.28 19.34
C GLU A 256 0.85 -0.40 18.15
N LEU A 257 1.15 0.34 17.09
CA LEU A 257 1.83 -0.20 15.90
C LEU A 257 3.29 -0.53 16.22
N LEU A 258 3.97 0.31 17.01
CA LEU A 258 5.34 0.03 17.47
C LEU A 258 5.38 -1.13 18.46
N ILE A 259 4.40 -1.23 19.37
CA ILE A 259 4.27 -2.35 20.31
C ILE A 259 4.10 -3.66 19.54
N SER A 260 3.15 -3.69 18.60
CA SER A 260 2.91 -4.85 17.73
C SER A 260 4.16 -5.21 16.91
N SER A 261 4.81 -4.21 16.29
CA SER A 261 6.04 -4.43 15.53
C SER A 261 7.15 -5.03 16.38
N ASN A 262 7.35 -4.52 17.60
CA ASN A 262 8.38 -5.02 18.51
C ASN A 262 8.07 -6.41 19.05
N TYR A 263 6.79 -6.78 19.19
CA TYR A 263 6.39 -8.15 19.50
C TYR A 263 6.83 -9.11 18.39
N TRP A 264 6.42 -8.87 17.14
CA TRP A 264 6.77 -9.74 16.00
C TRP A 264 8.26 -9.76 15.68
N ARG A 265 8.98 -8.68 15.98
CA ARG A 265 10.45 -8.63 15.85
C ARG A 265 11.12 -9.49 16.91
N ALA A 266 10.64 -9.44 18.16
CA ALA A 266 11.20 -10.24 19.25
C ALA A 266 11.03 -11.75 19.02
N THR A 267 9.90 -12.20 18.45
CA THR A 267 9.69 -13.62 18.10
C THR A 267 10.71 -14.15 17.08
N ARG A 268 11.33 -13.25 16.30
CA ARG A 268 12.40 -13.55 15.33
C ARG A 268 13.80 -13.12 15.79
N GLY A 269 13.96 -12.71 17.05
CA GLY A 269 15.24 -12.27 17.62
C GLY A 269 15.77 -10.94 17.05
N LEU A 270 14.91 -10.13 16.44
CA LEU A 270 15.30 -8.84 15.85
C LEU A 270 15.33 -7.72 16.91
N LYS A 271 16.20 -6.73 16.69
CA LYS A 271 16.30 -5.54 17.56
C LYS A 271 14.99 -4.76 17.60
N ARG A 272 14.66 -4.20 18.75
CA ARG A 272 13.49 -3.30 18.89
C ARG A 272 13.63 -2.06 18.03
N LEU A 273 12.53 -1.64 17.43
CA LEU A 273 12.36 -0.37 16.76
C LEU A 273 12.21 0.73 17.81
N THR A 274 12.84 1.87 17.51
CA THR A 274 12.72 3.11 18.26
C THR A 274 12.37 4.22 17.29
N VAL A 275 11.34 5.01 17.60
CA VAL A 275 11.06 6.25 16.87
C VAL A 275 11.85 7.35 17.56
N ARG A 276 12.59 8.15 16.80
CA ARG A 276 13.20 9.37 17.34
C ARG A 276 12.05 10.30 17.74
N SER A 277 12.01 10.74 18.99
CA SER A 277 11.05 11.74 19.45
C SER A 277 11.13 12.96 18.52
N PHE A 278 9.98 13.39 18.01
CA PHE A 278 9.84 14.57 17.16
C PHE A 278 10.14 15.85 17.95
#